data_AF-A0AA93DKD6-F1
#
_entry.id   AF-A0AA93DKD6-F1
#
_cell.length_a   1.000
_cell.length_b   1.000
_cell.length_c   1.000
_cell.angle_alpha   90.00
_cell.angle_beta   90.00
_cell.angle_gamma   90.00
#
_symmetry.space_group_name_H-M   'P 1'
#
loop_
_entity.id
_entity.type
_entity.pdbx_description
1 polymer ?
#
loop_
_entity_poly.entity_id
_entity_poly.type
_entity_poly.pdbx_seq_one_letter_code
_entity_poly.pdbx_strand_id
1 'polypeptide(L)'
;MLNDAEYEKIQLLENQIDTLQDKINLQHIVITGLLSQVLNLAQGDYTQLTETIRKELNQYPPQSDQRETYLHTIQSLIDRFTR
;
A
#
# COMPACT_ATOMS: atom_id res chain seq x y z
N MET A 1 -19.48 29.80 12.64
CA MET A 1 -18.06 29.49 12.93
C MET A 1 -18.07 28.17 13.68
N LEU A 2 -17.22 27.22 13.26
CA LEU A 2 -17.04 25.98 14.00
C LEU A 2 -16.42 26.32 15.36
N ASN A 3 -16.83 25.62 16.42
CA ASN A 3 -16.16 25.71 17.71
C ASN A 3 -14.91 24.82 17.73
N ASP A 4 -14.05 24.97 18.74
CA ASP A 4 -12.78 24.26 18.83
C ASP A 4 -12.96 22.73 18.82
N ALA A 5 -14.01 22.21 19.46
CA ALA A 5 -14.32 20.78 19.48
C ALA A 5 -14.79 20.26 18.10
N GLU A 6 -15.50 21.07 17.32
CA GLU A 6 -15.89 20.75 15.96
C GLU A 6 -14.68 20.75 15.02
N TYR A 7 -13.74 21.67 15.23
CA TYR A 7 -12.47 21.73 14.48
C TYR A 7 -11.58 20.52 14.78
N GLU A 8 -11.40 20.16 16.06
CA GLU A 8 -10.67 18.95 16.47
C GLU A 8 -11.28 17.69 15.88
N LYS A 9 -12.62 17.59 15.87
CA LYS A 9 -13.32 16.45 15.29
C LYS A 9 -13.11 16.36 13.77
N ILE A 10 -13.11 17.49 13.06
CA ILE A 10 -12.83 17.53 11.63
C ILE A 10 -11.40 17.09 11.35
N GLN A 11 -10.41 17.61 12.08
CA GLN A 11 -9.01 17.20 11.93
C GLN A 11 -8.82 15.70 12.19
N LEU A 12 -9.50 15.15 13.20
CA LEU A 12 -9.46 13.71 13.46
C LEU A 12 -10.03 12.92 12.28
N LEU A 13 -11.15 13.35 11.72
CA LEU A 13 -11.77 12.70 10.57
C LEU A 13 -10.90 12.80 9.31
N GLU A 14 -10.25 13.94 9.07
CA GLU A 14 -9.30 14.13 7.97
C GLU A 14 -8.13 13.16 8.09
N ASN A 15 -7.49 13.09 9.27
CA ASN A 15 -6.41 12.14 9.53
C ASN A 15 -6.85 10.67 9.36
N GLN A 16 -8.08 10.33 9.76
CA GLN A 16 -8.64 9.01 9.57
C GLN A 16 -8.87 8.69 8.09
N ILE A 17 -9.36 9.66 7.31
CA ILE A 17 -9.55 9.52 5.86
C ILE A 17 -8.20 9.28 5.18
N ASP A 18 -7.18 10.05 5.50
CA ASP A 18 -5.84 9.90 4.93
C ASP A 18 -5.27 8.52 5.25
N THR A 19 -5.37 8.09 6.51
CA THR A 19 -4.96 6.75 6.95
C THR A 19 -5.70 5.63 6.21
N LEU A 20 -6.99 5.81 5.95
CA LEU A 20 -7.79 4.82 5.22
C LEU A 20 -7.41 4.77 3.74
N GLN A 21 -7.17 5.92 3.12
CA GLN A 21 -6.70 5.99 1.73
C GLN A 21 -5.35 5.30 1.56
N ASP A 22 -4.42 5.50 2.50
CA ASP A 22 -3.12 4.81 2.48
C ASP A 22 -3.28 3.28 2.58
N LYS A 23 -4.17 2.81 3.45
CA LYS A 23 -4.48 1.37 3.57
C LYS A 23 -5.08 0.80 2.28
N ILE A 24 -6.00 1.52 1.64
CA ILE A 24 -6.62 1.11 0.38
C ILE A 24 -5.57 1.05 -0.73
N ASN A 25 -4.70 2.06 -0.84
CA ASN A 25 -3.63 2.08 -1.82
C ASN A 25 -2.69 0.89 -1.65
N LEU A 26 -2.28 0.59 -0.41
CA LEU A 26 -1.46 -0.57 -0.13
C LEU A 26 -2.14 -1.89 -0.49
N GLN A 27 -3.42 -2.03 -0.15
CA GLN A 27 -4.21 -3.21 -0.56
C GLN A 27 -4.27 -3.35 -2.07
N HIS A 28 -4.47 -2.25 -2.80
CA HIS A 28 -4.51 -2.26 -4.26
C HIS A 28 -3.18 -2.72 -4.85
N ILE A 29 -2.04 -2.23 -4.36
CA ILE A 29 -0.70 -2.67 -4.79
C ILE A 29 -0.53 -4.18 -4.60
N VAL A 30 -0.86 -4.68 -3.40
CA VAL A 30 -0.70 -6.11 -3.06
C VAL A 30 -1.64 -6.98 -3.88
N ILE A 31 -2.91 -6.60 -4.01
CA ILE A 31 -3.91 -7.36 -4.79
C ILE A 31 -3.53 -7.39 -6.26
N THR A 32 -3.09 -6.27 -6.85
CA THR A 32 -2.64 -6.22 -8.24
C THR A 32 -1.45 -7.15 -8.48
N GLY A 33 -0.50 -7.19 -7.53
CA GLY A 33 0.58 -8.17 -7.56
C GLY A 33 0.10 -9.62 -7.45
N LEU A 34 -0.82 -9.92 -6.53
CA LEU A 34 -1.36 -11.28 -6.37
C LEU A 34 -2.16 -11.73 -7.60
N LEU A 35 -2.97 -10.84 -8.16
CA LEU A 35 -3.73 -11.09 -9.39
C LEU A 35 -2.78 -11.32 -10.56
N SER A 36 -1.68 -10.56 -10.69
CA SER A 36 -0.72 -10.80 -11.76
C SER A 36 -0.02 -12.15 -11.62
N GLN A 37 0.24 -12.63 -10.41
CA GLN A 37 0.76 -13.97 -10.17
C GLN A 37 -0.27 -15.06 -10.53
N VAL A 38 -1.52 -14.90 -10.07
CA VAL A 38 -2.60 -15.88 -10.29
C VAL A 38 -3.02 -15.94 -11.76
N LEU A 39 -3.09 -14.80 -12.46
CA LEU A 39 -3.49 -14.76 -13.87
C LEU A 39 -2.39 -15.24 -14.81
N ASN A 40 -1.12 -15.15 -14.41
CA ASN A 40 -0.02 -15.55 -15.28
C ASN A 40 0.37 -17.03 -15.16
N LEU A 41 -0.11 -17.80 -14.15
CA LEU A 41 -0.10 -19.28 -13.97
C LEU A 41 1.12 -20.09 -14.45
N ALA A 42 2.20 -19.43 -14.84
CA ALA A 42 3.38 -20.02 -15.44
C ALA A 42 4.45 -20.06 -14.37
N GLN A 43 4.55 -21.24 -13.76
CA GLN A 43 5.68 -21.77 -13.00
C GLN A 43 6.01 -20.98 -11.74
N GLY A 44 5.57 -21.50 -10.58
CA GLY A 44 6.19 -21.45 -9.22
C GLY A 44 7.16 -20.34 -8.78
N ASP A 45 7.22 -19.22 -9.48
CA ASP A 45 8.23 -18.19 -9.41
C ASP A 45 7.52 -16.88 -9.10
N TYR A 46 7.88 -16.28 -7.96
CA TYR A 46 7.30 -15.04 -7.45
C TYR A 46 7.86 -13.80 -8.18
N THR A 47 8.71 -13.98 -9.19
CA THR A 47 9.27 -12.89 -10.00
C THR A 47 8.18 -12.00 -10.58
N GLN A 48 7.07 -12.56 -11.08
CA GLN A 48 5.98 -11.79 -11.68
C GLN A 48 5.23 -10.93 -10.63
N LEU A 49 4.96 -11.50 -9.45
CA LEU A 49 4.42 -10.78 -8.29
C LEU A 49 5.30 -9.58 -7.91
N THR A 50 6.60 -9.83 -7.72
CA THR A 50 7.55 -8.81 -7.25
C THR A 50 7.76 -7.69 -8.27
N GLU A 51 7.84 -8.01 -9.57
CA GLU A 51 7.93 -7.00 -10.63
C GLU A 51 6.66 -6.16 -10.74
N THR A 52 5.49 -6.76 -10.55
CA THR A 52 4.22 -6.03 -10.57
C THR A 52 4.12 -5.08 -9.37
N ILE A 53 4.43 -5.55 -8.16
CA ILE A 53 4.47 -4.71 -6.96
C ILE A 53 5.47 -3.56 -7.15
N ARG A 54 6.66 -3.84 -7.70
CA ARG A 54 7.68 -2.83 -7.99
C ARG A 54 7.16 -1.78 -8.99
N LYS A 55 6.46 -2.20 -10.03
CA LYS A 55 5.85 -1.30 -11.03
C LYS A 55 4.81 -0.38 -10.40
N GLU A 56 3.93 -0.90 -9.54
CA GLU A 56 2.94 -0.09 -8.83
C GLU A 56 3.63 0.89 -7.85
N LEU A 57 4.64 0.45 -7.10
CA LEU A 57 5.43 1.33 -6.23
C LEU A 57 6.20 2.43 -6.99
N ASN A 58 6.55 2.20 -8.24
CA ASN A 58 7.23 3.19 -9.09
C ASN A 58 6.29 4.27 -9.64
N GLN A 59 4.97 4.16 -9.44
CA GLN A 59 4.04 5.25 -9.73
C GLN A 59 4.18 6.40 -8.72
N TYR A 60 4.72 6.14 -7.54
CA TYR A 60 5.03 7.13 -6.54
C TYR A 60 6.41 7.76 -6.79
N PRO A 61 6.61 9.05 -6.48
CA PRO A 61 7.90 9.71 -6.67
C PRO A 61 9.05 8.94 -5.99
N PRO A 62 10.23 8.86 -6.63
CA PRO A 62 11.41 8.31 -5.97
C PRO A 62 11.71 9.14 -4.71
N GLN A 63 12.02 8.45 -3.60
CA GLN A 63 12.26 9.05 -2.27
C GLN A 63 11.05 9.70 -1.59
N SER A 64 9.80 9.39 -2.00
CA SER A 64 8.64 9.79 -1.20
C SER A 64 8.53 8.91 0.06
N ASP A 65 8.22 9.54 1.19
CA ASP A 65 7.97 8.84 2.47
C ASP A 65 6.88 7.77 2.32
N GLN A 66 5.89 8.03 1.46
CA GLN A 66 4.80 7.11 1.17
C GLN A 66 5.29 5.85 0.43
N ARG A 67 6.19 6.01 -0.55
CA ARG A 67 6.78 4.88 -1.28
C ARG A 67 7.64 4.01 -0.36
N GLU A 68 8.43 4.63 0.51
CA GLU A 68 9.25 3.92 1.51
C GLU A 68 8.37 3.18 2.52
N THR A 69 7.32 3.83 3.03
CA THR A 69 6.34 3.23 3.95
C THR A 69 5.66 2.01 3.32
N TYR A 70 5.22 2.11 2.07
CA TYR A 70 4.60 0.99 1.37
C TYR A 70 5.58 -0.15 1.11
N LEU A 71 6.80 0.16 0.66
CA LEU A 71 7.84 -0.85 0.45
C LEU A 71 8.12 -1.63 1.74
N HIS A 72 8.37 -0.92 2.85
CA HIS A 72 8.65 -1.53 4.15
C HIS A 72 7.48 -2.39 4.64
N THR A 73 6.24 -1.90 4.48
CA THR A 73 5.05 -2.62 4.92
C THR A 73 4.82 -3.89 4.10
N ILE A 74 4.98 -3.83 2.78
CA ILE A 74 4.87 -5.00 1.89
C ILE A 74 5.95 -6.02 2.25
N GLN A 75 7.19 -5.59 2.48
CA GLN A 75 8.28 -6.47 2.86
C GLN A 75 8.02 -7.15 4.20
N SER A 76 7.53 -6.40 5.19
CA SER A 76 7.11 -6.94 6.50
C SER A 76 5.99 -7.98 6.38
N LEU A 77 5.05 -7.77 5.45
CA LEU A 77 3.99 -8.74 5.17
C LEU A 77 4.56 -10.03 4.56
N ILE A 78 5.44 -9.92 3.56
CA ILE A 78 6.09 -11.08 2.95
C ILE A 78 6.87 -11.87 4.00
N ASP A 79 7.70 -11.19 4.80
CA ASP A 79 8.52 -11.80 5.86
C ASP A 79 7.68 -12.54 6.91
N ARG A 80 6.45 -12.09 7.16
CA ARG A 80 5.53 -12.75 8.10
C ARG A 80 5.00 -14.09 7.56
N PHE A 81 4.88 -14.24 6.25
CA PHE A 81 4.35 -15.46 5.62
C PHE A 81 5.44 -16.43 5.14
N THR A 82 6.71 -16.00 5.10
CA THR A 82 7.86 -16.84 4.74
C THR A 82 8.63 -17.43 5.95
N ARG A 83 8.28 -17.03 7.18
CA ARG A 83 8.71 -17.68 8.43
C ARG A 83 7.77 -18.79 8.85
#